data_AF-A0A847A9F5-F1
#
_entry.id   AF-A0A847A9F5-F1
#
_cell.length_a   1.000
_cell.length_b   1.000
_cell.length_c   1.000
_cell.angle_alpha   90.00
_cell.angle_beta   90.00
_cell.angle_gamma   90.00
#
_symmetry.space_group_name_H-M   'P 1'
#
loop_
_entity.id
_entity.type
_entity.pdbx_description
1 polymer ?
#
loop_
_entity_poly.entity_id
_entity_poly.type
_entity_poly.pdbx_seq_one_letter_code
_entity_poly.pdbx_strand_id
1 'polypeptide(L)'
;MTEAARAFAVGSQVFVDLWSLLGFVPLACESPGECPEVLALLAEERPAFVAVEREWFEGLQESIKKRLEKSSDPVWIMFPSCESGEMR
;
A
#
# COMPACT_ATOMS: atom_id res chain seq x y z
N MET A 1 21.76 12.51 -12.03
CA MET A 1 20.65 11.63 -12.45
C MET A 1 19.74 11.53 -11.24
N THR A 2 18.52 12.07 -11.30
CA THR A 2 17.53 11.85 -10.23
C THR A 2 17.18 10.36 -10.27
N GLU A 3 17.59 9.64 -9.24
CA GLU A 3 17.12 8.27 -9.01
C GLU A 3 15.60 8.32 -9.01
N ALA A 4 14.96 7.57 -9.92
CA ALA A 4 13.52 7.56 -10.02
C ALA A 4 12.98 6.97 -8.71
N ALA A 5 12.21 7.77 -7.96
CA ALA A 5 11.64 7.31 -6.70
C ALA A 5 10.84 6.02 -6.94
N ARG A 6 11.13 4.98 -6.14
CA ARG A 6 10.49 3.67 -6.27
C ARG A 6 9.03 3.79 -5.84
N ALA A 7 8.13 3.22 -6.63
CA ALA A 7 6.71 3.12 -6.32
C ALA A 7 6.45 1.80 -5.59
N PHE A 8 5.60 1.81 -4.56
CA PHE A 8 5.27 0.62 -3.78
C PHE A 8 3.78 0.32 -3.84
N ALA A 9 3.43 -0.95 -3.77
CA ALA A 9 2.06 -1.43 -3.67
C ALA A 9 1.89 -2.25 -2.39
N VAL A 10 0.86 -1.96 -1.59
CA VAL A 10 0.57 -2.63 -0.32
C VAL A 10 -0.85 -3.20 -0.35
N GLY A 11 -1.01 -4.47 -0.01
CA GLY A 11 -2.31 -5.13 0.03
C GLY A 11 -2.18 -6.65 0.01
N SER A 12 -3.24 -7.33 -0.39
CA SER A 12 -3.26 -8.77 -0.66
C SER A 12 -2.26 -9.16 -1.74
N GLN A 13 -1.87 -10.44 -1.77
CA GLN A 13 -0.94 -10.99 -2.75
C GLN A 13 -1.41 -10.71 -4.19
N VAL A 14 -2.69 -10.91 -4.47
CA VAL A 14 -3.27 -10.67 -5.80
C VAL A 14 -3.14 -9.21 -6.22
N PHE A 15 -3.42 -8.29 -5.31
CA PHE A 15 -3.30 -6.86 -5.56
C PHE A 15 -1.85 -6.48 -5.88
N VAL A 16 -0.90 -6.87 -5.03
CA VAL A 16 0.50 -6.46 -5.19
C VAL A 16 1.15 -7.13 -6.41
N ASP A 17 0.76 -8.35 -6.75
CA ASP A 17 1.22 -9.05 -7.95
C ASP A 17 0.79 -8.29 -9.22
N LEU A 18 -0.45 -7.80 -9.27
CA LEU A 18 -0.95 -7.01 -10.40
C LEU A 18 -0.12 -5.72 -10.59
N TRP A 19 0.14 -5.00 -9.50
CA TRP A 19 0.93 -3.76 -9.54
C TRP A 19 2.40 -4.01 -9.86
N SER A 20 2.95 -5.17 -9.49
CA SER A 20 4.32 -5.54 -9.82
C SER A 20 4.55 -5.60 -11.34
N LEU A 21 3.52 -5.94 -12.12
CA LEU A 21 3.57 -5.93 -13.59
C LEU A 21 3.84 -4.53 -14.17
N LEU A 22 3.51 -3.48 -13.42
CA LEU A 22 3.75 -2.07 -13.77
C LEU A 22 5.04 -1.51 -13.16
N GLY A 23 5.86 -2.35 -12.51
CA GLY A 23 7.14 -1.97 -11.91
C GLY A 23 7.05 -1.42 -10.49
N PHE A 24 5.90 -1.58 -9.81
CA PHE A 24 5.78 -1.27 -8.39
C PHE A 24 6.50 -2.36 -7.58
N VAL A 25 7.10 -1.96 -6.45
CA VAL A 25 7.66 -2.90 -5.48
C VAL A 25 6.51 -3.49 -4.65
N PRO A 26 6.28 -4.81 -4.71
CA PRO A 26 5.17 -5.43 -4.01
C PRO A 26 5.47 -5.61 -2.52
N LEU A 27 4.55 -5.20 -1.67
CA LEU A 27 4.56 -5.42 -0.22
C LEU A 27 3.27 -6.14 0.17
N ALA A 28 3.27 -7.46 0.03
CA ALA A 28 2.16 -8.29 0.44
C ALA A 28 1.96 -8.19 1.95
N CYS A 29 0.72 -7.96 2.36
CA CYS A 29 0.32 -7.85 3.76
C CYS A 29 -1.12 -8.35 3.87
N GLU A 30 -1.27 -9.62 4.22
CA GLU A 30 -2.58 -10.30 4.28
C GLU A 30 -3.36 -9.96 5.55
N SER A 31 -2.64 -9.49 6.58
CA SER A 31 -3.23 -9.12 7.86
C SER A 31 -2.82 -7.69 8.25
N PRO A 32 -3.77 -6.83 8.67
CA PRO A 32 -3.45 -5.52 9.24
C PRO A 32 -2.47 -5.58 10.44
N GLY A 33 -2.33 -6.74 11.09
CA GLY A 33 -1.36 -6.96 12.16
C GLY A 33 0.11 -6.91 11.71
N GLU A 34 0.38 -7.16 10.43
CA GLU A 34 1.72 -7.11 9.81
C GLU A 34 2.11 -5.69 9.36
N CYS A 35 1.17 -4.74 9.47
CA CYS A 35 1.36 -3.33 9.09
C CYS A 35 2.62 -2.66 9.69
N PRO A 36 3.05 -2.92 10.94
CA PRO A 36 4.24 -2.27 11.49
C PRO A 36 5.52 -2.52 10.67
N GLU A 37 5.70 -3.72 10.13
CA GLU A 37 6.87 -4.09 9.32
C GLU A 37 6.82 -3.38 7.97
N VAL A 38 5.65 -3.36 7.33
CA VAL A 38 5.41 -2.63 6.08
C VAL A 38 5.72 -1.14 6.25
N LEU A 39 5.24 -0.53 7.32
CA LEU A 39 5.47 0.89 7.60
C LEU A 39 6.94 1.21 7.91
N ALA A 40 7.64 0.31 8.59
CA ALA A 40 9.07 0.47 8.86
C ALA A 40 9.88 0.45 7.56
N LEU A 41 9.59 -0.50 6.66
CA LEU A 41 10.24 -0.60 5.36
C LEU A 41 9.98 0.64 4.50
N LEU A 42 8.73 1.10 4.43
CA LEU A 42 8.37 2.31 3.67
C LEU A 42 9.05 3.56 4.21
N ALA A 43 9.28 3.65 5.53
CA ALA A 43 10.02 4.75 6.13
C ALA A 43 11.52 4.74 5.78
N GLU A 44 12.10 3.56 5.58
CA GLU A 44 13.49 3.37 5.16
C GLU A 44 13.66 3.68 3.67
N GLU A 45 12.81 3.12 2.81
CA GLU A 45 12.89 3.24 1.36
C GLU A 45 12.48 4.63 0.84
N ARG A 46 11.71 5.40 1.63
CA ARG A 46 11.23 6.76 1.32
C ARG A 46 10.63 6.88 -0.10
N PRO A 47 9.56 6.14 -0.40
CA PRO A 47 8.93 6.24 -1.70
C PRO A 47 8.25 7.59 -1.89
N ALA A 48 8.06 8.00 -3.15
CA ALA A 48 7.27 9.19 -3.45
C ALA A 48 5.76 8.96 -3.25
N PHE A 49 5.28 7.74 -3.55
CA PHE A 49 3.90 7.35 -3.39
C PHE A 49 3.75 5.85 -3.15
N VAL A 50 2.64 5.48 -2.51
CA VAL A 50 2.26 4.11 -2.19
C VAL A 50 0.85 3.86 -2.69
N ALA A 51 0.68 2.89 -3.58
CA ALA A 51 -0.62 2.35 -3.93
C ALA A 51 -1.05 1.38 -2.82
N VAL A 52 -2.26 1.53 -2.29
CA VAL A 52 -2.74 0.71 -1.17
C VAL A 52 -4.11 0.15 -1.45
N GLU A 53 -4.32 -1.12 -1.16
CA GLU A 53 -5.61 -1.79 -1.28
C GLU A 53 -6.59 -1.29 -0.21
N ARG A 54 -7.84 -1.00 -0.61
CA ARG A 54 -8.86 -0.43 0.28
C ARG A 54 -9.13 -1.30 1.49
N GLU A 55 -9.42 -2.58 1.32
CA GLU A 55 -9.72 -3.48 2.44
C GLU A 55 -8.58 -3.55 3.44
N TRP A 56 -7.34 -3.61 2.94
CA TRP A 56 -6.16 -3.57 3.79
C TRP A 56 -6.13 -2.27 4.60
N PHE A 57 -6.30 -1.12 3.94
CA PHE A 57 -6.27 0.19 4.58
C PHE A 57 -7.39 0.32 5.62
N GLU A 58 -8.61 -0.11 5.29
CA GLU A 58 -9.76 -0.07 6.18
C GLU A 58 -9.59 -0.98 7.41
N GLY A 59 -8.88 -2.10 7.26
CA GLY A 59 -8.53 -3.02 8.34
C GLY A 59 -7.51 -2.47 9.36
N LEU A 60 -6.82 -1.37 9.04
CA LEU A 60 -5.88 -0.74 9.96
C LEU A 60 -6.57 -0.13 11.19
N GLN A 61 -5.81 0.04 12.27
CA GLN A 61 -6.26 0.81 13.41
C GLN A 61 -6.52 2.27 13.03
N GLU A 62 -7.57 2.86 13.59
CA GLU A 62 -8.03 4.22 13.29
C GLU A 62 -6.94 5.30 13.49
N SER A 63 -6.08 5.13 14.50
CA SER A 63 -4.94 6.00 14.77
C SER A 63 -3.91 5.97 13.64
N ILE A 64 -3.68 4.80 13.04
CA ILE A 64 -2.75 4.61 11.93
C ILE A 64 -3.36 5.23 10.67
N LYS A 65 -4.62 4.93 10.34
CA LYS A 65 -5.33 5.52 9.18
C LYS A 65 -5.22 7.04 9.15
N LYS A 66 -5.60 7.69 10.26
CA LYS A 66 -5.52 9.17 10.40
C LYS A 66 -4.12 9.72 10.23
N ARG A 67 -3.08 8.95 10.59
CA ARG A 67 -1.69 9.34 10.40
C ARG A 67 -1.29 9.24 8.93
N LEU A 68 -1.69 8.17 8.24
CA LEU A 68 -1.39 7.97 6.83
C LEU A 68 -2.12 8.99 5.95
N GLU A 69 -3.40 9.28 6.21
CA GLU A 69 -4.18 10.30 5.49
C GLU A 69 -3.60 11.72 5.62
N LYS A 70 -2.96 12.02 6.74
CA LYS A 70 -2.28 13.30 6.99
C LYS A 70 -0.84 13.33 6.47
N SER A 71 -0.31 12.18 6.07
CA SER A 71 1.03 12.10 5.51
C SER A 71 1.03 12.66 4.10
N SER A 72 1.89 13.66 3.85
CA SER A 72 2.14 14.19 2.52
C SER A 72 3.34 13.54 1.83
N ASP A 73 4.07 12.68 2.55
CA ASP A 73 5.32 12.07 2.09
C ASP A 73 5.56 10.76 2.88
N PRO A 74 5.31 9.57 2.28
CA PRO A 74 4.79 9.36 0.92
C PRO A 74 3.32 9.75 0.76
N VAL A 75 2.88 9.99 -0.48
CA VAL A 75 1.45 10.10 -0.81
C VAL A 75 0.82 8.71 -0.85
N TRP A 76 -0.28 8.53 -0.11
CA TRP A 76 -1.04 7.28 -0.06
C TRP A 76 -2.21 7.33 -1.04
N ILE A 77 -2.22 6.42 -2.01
CA ILE A 77 -3.26 6.34 -3.05
C ILE A 77 -4.05 5.05 -2.85
N MET A 78 -5.27 5.18 -2.34
CA MET A 78 -6.17 4.04 -2.14
C MET A 78 -6.77 3.57 -3.46
N PHE A 79 -6.68 2.28 -3.71
CA PHE A 79 -7.32 1.59 -4.83
C PHE A 79 -8.38 0.60 -4.32
N PRO A 80 -9.43 0.33 -5.11
CA PRO A 80 -10.39 -0.74 -4.80
C PRO A 80 -9.68 -2.08 -4.61
N SER A 81 -10.25 -2.94 -3.76
CA SER A 81 -9.76 -4.30 -3.57
C SER A 81 -9.95 -5.15 -4.81
N CYS A 82 -9.10 -6.16 -4.97
CA CYS A 82 -9.16 -7.11 -6.07
C CYS A 82 -10.25 -8.19 -5.90
N GLU A 83 -11.27 -7.96 -5.06
CA GLU A 83 -12.42 -8.85 -5.01
C GLU A 83 -13.13 -8.85 -6.37
N SER A 84 -13.20 -10.05 -6.95
CA SER A 84 -14.10 -10.34 -8.06
C SER A 84 -15.48 -9.86 -7.64
N GLY A 85 -16.02 -8.84 -8.33
CA GLY A 85 -17.41 -8.46 -8.15
C GLY A 85 -18.26 -9.72 -8.25
N GLU A 86 -18.85 -10.15 -7.15
CA GLU A 86 -20.07 -10.92 -7.26
C GLU A 86 -21.02 -9.99 -8.03
N MET A 87 -21.29 -10.35 -9.28
CA MET A 87 -22.44 -9.83 -10.00
C MET A 87 -23.67 -10.15 -9.14
N ARG A 88 -24.07 -9.22 -8.28
CA ARG A 88 -25.36 -9.23 -7.57
C ARG A 88 -26.29 -8.23 -8.22
#